data_AF-A0A7S2UXH8-F1
#
_entry.id   AF-A0A7S2UXH8-F1
#
_cell.length_a   1.000
_cell.length_b   1.000
_cell.length_c   1.000
_cell.angle_alpha   90.00
_cell.angle_beta   90.00
_cell.angle_gamma   90.00
#
_symmetry.space_group_name_H-M   'P 1'
#
loop_
_entity.id
_entity.type
_entity.pdbx_description
1 polymer ?
#
loop_
_entity_poly.entity_id
_entity_poly.type
_entity_poly.pdbx_seq_one_letter_code
_entity_poly.pdbx_strand_id
1 'polypeptide(L)'
;PSPPVPVLHSPPRKVTVADQQAWKIPPCVSNWKNARGYTIPLDKRLAADGRGLQEVTISDKFATLSESLLIAERKAREQLQVRQKLKQQLAAKEKEEKEQNLRELARRARMERAGLAVG
;
A
#
# COMPACT_ATOMS: atom_id res chain seq x y z
N PRO A 1 46.16 28.10 -39.87
CA PRO A 1 45.78 26.71 -40.23
C PRO A 1 46.60 26.21 -41.43
N SER A 2 47.12 24.99 -41.37
CA SER A 2 47.74 24.33 -42.52
C SER A 2 46.70 24.10 -43.62
N PRO A 3 47.11 24.05 -44.91
CA PRO A 3 46.18 23.80 -45.99
C PRO A 3 45.51 22.42 -45.82
N PRO A 4 44.18 22.31 -46.02
CA PRO A 4 43.49 21.05 -45.86
C PRO A 4 44.01 20.04 -46.87
N VAL A 5 44.35 18.85 -46.38
CA VAL A 5 44.80 17.75 -47.23
C VAL A 5 43.66 17.26 -48.12
N PRO A 6 43.94 16.83 -49.36
CA PRO A 6 42.92 16.26 -50.24
C PRO A 6 42.27 15.02 -49.65
N VAL A 7 40.94 14.94 -49.69
CA VAL A 7 40.18 13.77 -49.22
C VAL A 7 39.77 12.90 -50.40
N LEU A 8 40.33 11.70 -50.46
CA LEU A 8 40.12 10.73 -51.55
C LEU A 8 38.90 9.84 -51.26
N HIS A 9 37.69 10.40 -51.40
CA HIS A 9 36.46 9.62 -51.26
C HIS A 9 36.19 8.73 -52.49
N SER A 10 35.52 7.60 -52.28
CA SER A 10 34.88 6.85 -53.36
C SER A 10 33.69 7.65 -53.95
N PRO A 11 33.21 7.31 -55.16
CA PRO A 11 32.04 7.96 -55.75
C PRO A 11 30.84 7.92 -54.78
N PRO A 12 30.10 9.03 -54.64
CA PRO A 12 28.98 9.10 -53.70
C PRO A 12 27.92 8.06 -54.05
N ARG A 13 27.53 7.27 -53.06
CA ARG A 13 26.44 6.30 -53.19
C ARG A 13 25.12 7.06 -53.40
N LYS A 14 24.29 6.61 -54.34
CA LYS A 14 22.95 7.16 -54.52
C LYS A 14 22.09 6.81 -53.30
N VAL A 15 21.62 7.83 -52.61
CA VAL A 15 20.69 7.68 -51.49
C VAL A 15 19.29 7.47 -52.05
N THR A 16 18.55 6.49 -51.53
CA THR A 16 17.15 6.29 -51.94
C THR A 16 16.23 7.25 -51.18
N VAL A 17 15.05 7.53 -51.73
CA VAL A 17 14.04 8.35 -51.04
C VAL A 17 13.63 7.71 -49.70
N ALA A 18 13.56 6.37 -49.65
CA ALA A 18 13.23 5.64 -48.44
C ALA A 18 14.28 5.83 -47.35
N ASP A 19 15.57 5.75 -47.70
CA ASP A 19 16.65 6.00 -46.75
C ASP A 19 16.55 7.43 -46.21
N GLN A 20 16.38 8.41 -47.08
CA GLN A 20 16.26 9.81 -46.67
C GLN A 20 15.08 10.05 -45.71
N GLN A 21 13.94 9.39 -45.94
CA GLN A 21 12.77 9.48 -45.07
C GLN A 21 12.99 8.81 -43.72
N ALA A 22 13.67 7.67 -43.67
CA ALA A 22 13.99 6.96 -42.42
C ALA A 22 14.87 7.81 -41.48
N TRP A 23 15.71 8.67 -42.04
CA TRP A 23 16.58 9.59 -41.29
C TRP A 23 15.92 10.94 -40.96
N LYS A 24 14.62 11.11 -41.24
CA LYS A 24 13.91 12.36 -40.92
C LYS A 24 13.64 12.46 -39.42
N ILE A 25 14.41 13.31 -38.75
CA ILE A 25 14.27 13.57 -37.32
C ILE A 25 12.99 14.39 -37.06
N PRO A 26 12.05 13.92 -36.22
CA PRO A 26 10.87 14.69 -35.82
C PRO A 26 11.24 15.95 -35.01
N PRO A 27 10.42 17.02 -35.06
CA PRO A 27 10.69 18.23 -34.28
C PRO A 27 10.59 17.95 -32.77
N CYS A 28 11.52 18.51 -32.00
CA CYS A 28 11.50 18.40 -30.54
C CYS A 28 10.44 19.33 -29.94
N VAL A 29 9.30 18.78 -29.54
CA VAL A 29 8.29 19.49 -28.75
C VAL A 29 8.54 19.21 -27.27
N SER A 30 9.05 20.21 -26.54
CA SER A 30 9.34 20.07 -25.10
C SER A 30 8.12 20.43 -24.26
N ASN A 31 7.86 19.62 -23.22
CA ASN A 31 6.86 19.93 -22.19
C ASN A 31 7.31 21.03 -21.21
N TRP A 32 8.59 21.44 -21.24
CA TRP A 32 9.15 22.46 -20.33
C TRP A 32 9.62 23.74 -21.02
N LYS A 33 10.15 23.65 -22.25
CA LYS A 33 10.76 24.81 -22.94
C LYS A 33 10.02 25.15 -24.23
N ASN A 34 9.63 26.41 -24.35
CA ASN A 34 9.09 27.01 -25.57
C ASN A 34 9.71 28.40 -25.81
N ALA A 35 10.99 28.43 -26.17
CA ALA A 35 11.78 29.67 -26.23
C ALA A 35 11.24 30.71 -27.22
N ARG A 36 10.54 30.27 -28.28
CA ARG A 36 9.95 31.15 -29.31
C ARG A 36 8.44 31.36 -29.12
N GLY A 37 7.85 30.86 -28.04
CA GLY A 37 6.45 31.10 -27.71
C GLY A 37 5.44 30.53 -28.71
N TYR A 38 5.77 29.46 -29.44
CA TYR A 38 4.86 28.89 -30.45
C TYR A 38 3.56 28.36 -29.84
N THR A 39 2.45 28.59 -30.54
CA THR A 39 1.15 27.97 -30.26
C THR A 39 1.13 26.57 -30.84
N ILE A 40 1.33 25.57 -29.98
CA ILE A 40 1.36 24.15 -30.38
C ILE A 40 0.04 23.49 -29.94
N PRO A 41 -0.70 22.83 -30.86
CA PRO A 41 -1.94 22.12 -30.53
C PRO A 41 -1.66 20.91 -29.63
N LEU A 42 -2.69 20.47 -28.89
CA LEU A 42 -2.55 19.45 -27.84
C LEU A 42 -2.07 18.09 -28.37
N ASP A 43 -2.56 17.68 -29.54
CA ASP A 43 -2.16 16.44 -30.19
C ASP A 43 -0.64 16.40 -30.46
N LYS A 44 -0.06 17.51 -30.94
CA LYS A 44 1.40 17.61 -31.20
C LYS A 44 2.23 17.73 -29.93
N ARG A 45 1.67 18.29 -28.85
CA ARG A 45 2.34 18.30 -27.53
C ARG A 45 2.40 16.90 -26.92
N LEU A 46 1.32 16.13 -27.06
CA LEU A 46 1.22 14.76 -26.55
C LEU A 46 1.83 13.72 -27.50
N ALA A 47 2.13 14.07 -28.74
CA ALA A 47 2.67 13.14 -29.73
C ALA A 47 4.01 12.50 -29.31
N ALA A 48 4.83 13.23 -28.54
CA ALA A 48 6.09 12.72 -27.99
C ALA A 48 5.93 12.08 -26.60
N ASP A 49 4.73 12.09 -26.06
CA ASP A 49 4.44 11.56 -24.73
C ASP A 49 4.22 10.04 -24.79
N GLY A 50 5.30 9.29 -24.54
CA GLY A 50 5.29 7.83 -24.55
C GLY A 50 4.49 7.18 -23.42
N ARG A 51 3.86 7.95 -22.51
CA ARG A 51 3.07 7.40 -21.40
C ARG A 51 1.92 6.50 -21.86
N GLY A 52 1.35 6.75 -23.04
CA GLY A 52 0.31 5.90 -23.62
C GLY A 52 0.80 4.54 -24.14
N LEU A 53 2.12 4.37 -24.32
CA LEU A 53 2.74 3.11 -24.72
C LEU A 53 3.16 2.27 -23.50
N GLN A 54 3.07 2.82 -22.28
CA GLN A 54 3.42 2.12 -21.07
C GLN A 54 2.23 1.30 -20.56
N GLU A 55 2.37 -0.02 -20.55
CA GLU A 55 1.41 -0.90 -19.90
C GLU A 55 1.61 -0.87 -18.38
N VAL A 56 0.55 -0.59 -17.63
CA VAL A 56 0.56 -0.64 -16.17
C VAL A 56 0.19 -2.05 -15.73
N THR A 57 1.20 -2.85 -15.36
CA THR A 57 1.02 -4.19 -14.84
C THR A 57 0.96 -4.18 -13.31
N ILE A 58 0.00 -4.88 -12.71
CA ILE A 58 -0.11 -5.07 -11.25
C ILE A 58 0.25 -6.52 -10.91
N SER A 59 0.99 -6.73 -9.82
CA SER A 59 1.36 -8.07 -9.36
C SER A 59 0.21 -8.75 -8.61
N ASP A 60 -0.07 -10.02 -8.92
CA ASP A 60 -1.05 -10.85 -8.22
C ASP A 60 -0.77 -10.98 -6.71
N LYS A 61 0.48 -10.77 -6.30
CA LYS A 61 0.88 -10.78 -4.89
C LYS A 61 0.10 -9.76 -4.05
N PHE A 62 -0.32 -8.63 -4.64
CA PHE A 62 -1.13 -7.65 -3.93
C PHE A 62 -2.50 -8.20 -3.53
N ALA A 63 -3.12 -9.03 -4.37
CA ALA A 63 -4.38 -9.69 -4.05
C ALA A 63 -4.19 -10.75 -2.95
N THR A 64 -3.13 -11.57 -3.06
CA THR A 64 -2.82 -12.57 -2.02
C THR A 64 -2.53 -11.92 -0.66
N LEU A 65 -1.85 -10.77 -0.67
CA LEU A 65 -1.55 -10.02 0.54
C LEU A 65 -2.82 -9.46 1.18
N SER A 66 -3.69 -8.82 0.39
CA SER A 66 -4.92 -8.23 0.93
C SER A 66 -5.84 -9.31 1.52
N GLU A 67 -5.97 -10.45 0.86
CA GLU A 67 -6.72 -11.60 1.39
C GLU A 67 -6.10 -12.14 2.68
N SER A 68 -4.77 -12.30 2.71
CA SER A 68 -4.07 -12.79 3.91
C SER A 68 -4.29 -11.87 5.12
N LEU A 69 -4.29 -10.55 4.92
CA LEU A 69 -4.54 -9.57 5.96
C LEU A 69 -6.00 -9.63 6.46
N LEU A 70 -6.97 -9.79 5.56
CA LEU A 70 -8.38 -9.95 5.94
C LEU A 70 -8.61 -11.22 6.78
N ILE A 71 -7.96 -12.32 6.42
CA ILE A 71 -8.03 -13.57 7.20
C ILE A 71 -7.36 -13.38 8.56
N ALA A 72 -6.19 -12.76 8.61
CA ALA A 72 -5.47 -12.48 9.85
C ALA A 72 -6.30 -11.59 10.79
N GLU A 73 -6.94 -10.55 10.25
CA GLU A 73 -7.82 -9.66 11.00
C GLU A 73 -9.01 -10.42 11.60
N ARG A 74 -9.69 -11.24 10.81
CA ARG A 74 -10.83 -12.05 11.28
C ARG A 74 -10.42 -12.95 12.44
N LYS A 75 -9.31 -13.68 12.29
CA LYS A 75 -8.77 -14.55 13.34
C LYS A 75 -8.39 -13.78 14.60
N ALA A 76 -7.77 -12.61 14.46
CA ALA A 76 -7.41 -11.77 15.60
C ALA A 76 -8.68 -11.31 16.36
N ARG A 77 -9.72 -10.89 15.65
CA ARG A 77 -11.01 -10.50 16.28
C ARG A 77 -11.66 -11.66 17.01
N GLU A 78 -11.69 -12.85 16.41
CA GLU A 78 -12.24 -14.06 17.05
C GLU A 78 -11.47 -14.42 18.33
N GLN A 79 -10.13 -14.42 18.29
CA GLN A 79 -9.29 -14.67 19.46
C GLN A 79 -9.53 -13.66 20.58
N LEU A 80 -9.67 -12.38 20.24
CA LEU A 80 -9.99 -11.32 21.20
C LEU A 80 -11.36 -11.54 21.84
N GLN A 81 -12.38 -11.88 21.05
CA GLN A 81 -13.72 -12.15 21.58
C GLN A 81 -13.73 -13.36 22.53
N VAL A 82 -13.05 -14.45 22.15
CA VAL A 82 -12.93 -15.65 23.01
C VAL A 82 -12.20 -15.30 24.31
N ARG A 83 -11.08 -14.57 24.23
CA ARG A 83 -10.32 -14.14 25.41
C ARG A 83 -11.16 -13.22 26.32
N GLN A 84 -11.95 -12.32 25.74
CA GLN A 84 -12.81 -11.42 26.49
C GLN A 84 -13.93 -12.19 27.20
N LYS A 85 -14.57 -13.16 26.53
CA LYS A 85 -15.58 -14.05 27.15
C LYS A 85 -15.01 -14.84 28.32
N LEU A 86 -13.84 -15.45 28.14
CA LEU A 86 -13.18 -16.21 29.20
C LEU A 86 -12.79 -15.31 30.39
N LYS A 87 -12.26 -14.11 30.12
CA LYS A 87 -11.96 -13.12 31.16
C LYS A 87 -13.21 -12.70 31.94
N GLN A 88 -14.34 -12.49 31.26
CA GLN A 88 -15.62 -12.18 31.89
C GLN A 88 -16.12 -13.33 32.78
N GLN A 89 -16.01 -14.58 32.32
CA GLN A 89 -16.40 -15.75 33.11
C GLN A 89 -15.55 -15.91 34.37
N LEU A 90 -14.22 -15.72 34.27
CA LEU A 90 -13.33 -15.76 35.43
C LEU A 90 -13.66 -14.64 36.43
N ALA A 91 -13.88 -13.42 35.94
CA ALA A 91 -14.26 -12.30 36.81
C ALA A 91 -15.63 -12.52 37.49
N ALA A 92 -16.59 -13.14 36.79
CA ALA A 92 -17.88 -13.49 37.37
C ALA A 92 -17.74 -14.55 38.47
N LYS A 93 -16.93 -15.59 38.26
CA LYS A 93 -16.63 -16.61 39.28
C LYS A 93 -15.93 -16.00 40.49
N GLU A 94 -14.92 -15.16 40.29
CA GLU A 94 -14.21 -14.48 41.38
C GLU A 94 -15.15 -13.57 42.18
N LYS A 95 -16.08 -12.89 41.50
CA LYS A 95 -17.12 -12.08 42.16
C LYS A 95 -18.05 -12.94 43.01
N GLU A 96 -18.51 -14.08 42.47
CA GLU A 96 -19.38 -15.01 43.18
C GLU A 96 -18.70 -15.61 44.42
N GLU A 97 -17.44 -16.04 44.32
CA GLU A 97 -16.65 -16.53 45.44
C GLU A 97 -16.48 -15.44 46.53
N LYS A 98 -16.21 -14.19 46.12
CA LYS A 98 -16.15 -13.05 47.07
C LYS A 98 -17.50 -12.81 47.76
N GLU A 99 -18.61 -12.90 47.03
CA GLU A 99 -19.94 -12.72 47.60
C GLU A 99 -20.29 -13.84 48.60
N GLN A 100 -19.96 -15.09 48.28
CA GLN A 100 -20.13 -16.24 49.17
C GLN A 100 -19.30 -16.08 50.45
N ASN A 101 -18.02 -15.70 50.33
CA ASN A 101 -17.13 -15.44 51.47
C ASN A 101 -17.67 -14.32 52.38
N LEU A 102 -18.14 -13.21 51.79
CA LEU A 102 -18.76 -12.12 52.54
C LEU A 102 -20.06 -12.55 53.23
N ARG A 103 -20.87 -13.38 52.58
CA ARG A 103 -22.12 -13.92 53.14
C ARG A 103 -21.85 -14.84 54.33
N GLU A 104 -20.84 -15.70 54.25
CA GLU A 104 -20.42 -16.55 55.36
C GLU A 104 -19.90 -15.73 56.54
N LEU A 105 -19.03 -14.74 56.27
CA LEU A 105 -18.50 -13.84 57.29
C LEU A 105 -19.63 -13.08 58.01
N ALA A 106 -20.59 -12.54 57.25
CA ALA A 106 -21.76 -11.86 57.80
C ALA A 106 -22.69 -12.80 58.57
N ARG A 107 -22.74 -14.09 58.23
CA ARG A 107 -23.49 -15.10 59.00
C ARG A 107 -22.79 -15.37 60.34
N ARG A 108 -21.47 -15.58 60.34
CA ARG A 108 -20.68 -15.79 61.57
C ARG A 108 -20.81 -14.61 62.54
N ALA A 109 -20.61 -13.38 62.05
CA ALA A 109 -20.73 -12.17 62.85
C ALA A 109 -22.14 -11.99 63.47
N ARG A 110 -23.20 -12.40 62.74
CA ARG A 110 -24.58 -12.38 63.28
C ARG A 110 -24.81 -13.43 64.37
N MET A 111 -24.25 -14.63 64.23
CA MET A 111 -24.33 -15.68 65.26
C MET A 111 -23.62 -15.27 66.55
N GLU A 112 -22.43 -14.67 66.44
CA GLU A 112 -21.68 -14.13 67.59
C GLU A 112 -22.49 -13.03 68.32
N ARG A 113 -23.13 -12.13 67.58
CA ARG A 113 -23.95 -11.05 68.16
C ARG A 113 -25.25 -11.53 68.81
N ALA A 114 -25.82 -12.64 68.32
CA ALA A 114 -27.05 -13.22 68.87
C ALA A 114 -26.84 -14.03 70.17
N GLY A 115 -25.61 -14.09 70.69
CA GLY A 115 -25.31 -14.73 71.98
C GLY A 115 -25.28 -16.26 71.95
N LEU A 116 -25.16 -16.89 70.77
CA LEU A 116 -25.07 -18.35 70.62
C LEU A 116 -23.63 -18.90 70.74
N ALA A 117 -22.68 -18.09 71.20
CA ALA A 117 -21.42 -18.60 71.72
C ALA A 117 -21.60 -19.00 73.20
N VAL A 118 -22.17 -20.18 73.39
CA VAL A 118 -21.97 -20.99 74.60
C VAL A 118 -20.47 -21.32 74.68
N GLY A 119 -19.91 -21.31 75.90
CA GLY A 119 -18.48 -21.51 76.16
C GLY A 119 -17.92 -22.89 75.86
#